data_AF-A0A5C4RYC7-F1
#
_entry.id   AF-A0A5C4RYC7-F1
#
_cell.length_a   1.000
_cell.length_b   1.000
_cell.length_c   1.000
_cell.angle_alpha   90.00
_cell.angle_beta   90.00
_cell.angle_gamma   90.00
#
_symmetry.space_group_name_H-M   'P 1'
#
loop_
_entity.id
_entity.type
_entity.pdbx_description
1 polymer ?
#
loop_
_entity_poly.entity_id
_entity_poly.type
_entity_poly.pdbx_seq_one_letter_code
_entity_poly.pdbx_strand_id
1 'polypeptide(L)' 'MKIGQIYDVVFATGRYEVEYEYGVKCIKKTPQSYRVERTDGTTRLIRQDSIMELKETVSVTTTKVSINH' A
#
# COMPACT_ATOMS: atom_id res chain seq x y z
N MET A 1 6.56 6.48 -1.06
CA MET A 1 5.41 6.10 -1.91
C MET A 1 4.99 7.25 -2.82
N LYS A 2 4.56 6.93 -4.05
CA LYS A 2 3.88 7.87 -4.96
C LYS A 2 2.36 7.67 -4.86
N ILE A 3 1.59 8.75 -4.93
CA ILE A 3 0.12 8.67 -4.91
C ILE A 3 -0.34 7.95 -6.19
N GLY A 4 -1.29 7.02 -6.06
CA GLY A 4 -1.86 6.24 -7.15
C GLY A 4 -1.18 4.89 -7.41
N GLN A 5 0.06 4.71 -6.93
CA GLN A 5 0.81 3.46 -7.08
C GLN A 5 0.48 2.45 -5.97
N ILE A 6 0.67 1.18 -6.28
CA ILE A 6 0.43 0.04 -5.37
C ILE A 6 1.76 -0.43 -4.79
N TYR A 7 1.76 -0.72 -3.49
CA TYR A 7 2.95 -1.15 -2.76
C TYR A 7 2.66 -2.32 -1.83
N ASP A 8 3.68 -3.13 -1.61
CA ASP A 8 3.80 -3.98 -0.44
C ASP A 8 4.68 -3.26 0.58
N VAL A 9 4.26 -3.25 1.85
CA VAL A 9 4.85 -2.42 2.90
C VAL A 9 5.02 -3.24 4.16
N VAL A 10 6.22 -3.20 4.72
CA VAL A 10 6.54 -3.75 6.05
C VAL A 10 6.86 -2.59 6.97
N PHE A 11 6.20 -2.53 8.12
CA PHE A 11 6.40 -1.43 9.07
C PHE A 11 6.22 -1.89 10.51
N ALA A 12 6.92 -1.22 11.42
CA ALA A 12 6.78 -1.43 12.85
C ALA A 12 5.54 -0.69 13.39
N THR A 13 4.74 -1.36 14.22
CA THR A 13 3.61 -0.74 14.95
C THR A 13 3.85 -0.66 16.45
N GLY A 14 4.84 -1.39 16.95
CA GLY A 14 5.30 -1.37 18.33
C GLY A 14 6.79 -1.70 18.43
N ARG A 15 7.30 -1.78 19.66
CA ARG A 15 8.72 -2.03 19.92
C ARG A 15 9.21 -3.39 19.40
N TYR A 16 8.29 -4.35 19.27
CA TYR A 16 8.56 -5.71 18.81
C TYR A 16 7.51 -6.21 17.80
N GLU A 17 6.66 -5.32 17.30
CA GLU A 17 5.54 -5.66 16.43
C GLU A 17 5.82 -5.15 15.02
N VAL A 18 5.78 -6.06 14.06
CA VAL A 18 5.93 -5.78 12.63
C VAL A 18 4.65 -6.20 11.93
N GLU A 19 4.10 -5.29 11.13
CA GLU A 19 2.92 -5.52 10.32
C GLU A 19 3.27 -5.48 8.83
N TYR A 20 2.41 -6.16 8.05
CA TYR A 20 2.56 -6.31 6.61
C TYR A 20 1.27 -5.85 5.93
N GLU A 21 1.42 -4.97 4.95
CA GLU A 21 0.33 -4.50 4.11
C GLU A 21 0.68 -4.81 2.66
N TYR A 22 -0.10 -5.70 2.03
CA TYR A 22 0.14 -6.14 0.67
C TYR A 22 -0.85 -5.50 -0.30
N GLY A 23 -0.34 -5.07 -1.46
CA GLY A 23 -1.19 -4.53 -2.53
C GLY A 23 -1.94 -3.25 -2.15
N VAL A 24 -1.38 -2.42 -1.28
CA VAL A 24 -2.05 -1.19 -0.82
C VAL A 24 -1.75 -0.02 -1.74
N LYS A 25 -2.80 0.75 -2.07
CA LYS A 25 -2.69 1.92 -2.93
C LYS A 25 -2.41 3.16 -2.08
N CYS A 26 -1.35 3.91 -2.39
CA CYS A 26 -1.12 5.19 -1.73
C CYS A 26 -2.13 6.23 -2.23
N ILE A 27 -2.98 6.74 -1.34
CA ILE A 27 -4.03 7.72 -1.66
C ILE A 27 -3.69 9.13 -1.18
N LYS A 28 -2.83 9.27 -0.16
CA LYS A 28 -2.38 10.56 0.35
C LYS A 28 -0.97 10.48 0.90
N LYS A 29 -0.18 11.52 0.67
CA LYS A 29 1.16 11.71 1.24
C LYS A 29 1.19 12.96 2.10
N THR A 30 1.73 12.85 3.31
CA THR A 30 2.14 13.97 4.15
C THR A 30 3.65 13.91 4.39
N PRO A 31 4.28 14.94 4.97
CA PRO A 31 5.71 14.91 5.24
C PRO A 31 6.16 13.73 6.10
N GLN A 32 5.32 13.29 7.05
CA GLN A 32 5.68 12.26 8.04
C GLN A 32 4.94 10.92 7.85
N SER A 33 3.93 10.85 6.97
CA SER A 33 3.11 9.64 6.84
C SER A 33 2.53 9.46 5.44
N TYR A 34 2.08 8.24 5.17
CA TYR A 34 1.29 7.88 4.00
C TYR A 34 -0.07 7.34 4.44
N ARG A 35 -1.13 7.76 3.75
CA ARG A 35 -2.43 7.08 3.85
C ARG A 35 -2.54 6.13 2.68
N VAL A 36 -2.75 4.87 2.99
CA VAL A 36 -2.92 3.80 2.01
C VAL A 36 -4.33 3.24 2.10
N GLU A 37 -4.84 2.79 0.97
CA GLU A 37 -6.13 2.13 0.81
C GLU A 37 -5.90 0.67 0.44
N ARG A 38 -6.61 -0.22 1.12
CA ARG A 38 -6.59 -1.67 0.86
C ARG A 38 -7.64 -2.03 -0.19
N THR A 39 -7.57 -3.25 -0.71
CA THR A 39 -8.53 -3.77 -1.69
C THR A 39 -9.96 -3.87 -1.17
N ASP A 40 -10.14 -3.98 0.15
CA ASP A 40 -11.45 -3.98 0.82
C ASP A 40 -12.04 -2.56 1.02
N GLY A 41 -11.33 -1.52 0.56
CA GLY A 41 -11.73 -0.11 0.70
C GLY A 41 -11.43 0.50 2.08
N THR A 42 -10.88 -0.28 3.03
CA THR A 42 -10.40 0.28 4.29
C THR A 42 -9.11 1.06 4.10
N THR A 43 -8.83 2.00 5.00
CA THR A 43 -7.63 2.83 4.93
C THR A 43 -6.74 2.68 6.16
N ARG A 44 -5.43 2.80 5.96
CA ARG A 44 -4.41 2.71 7.01
C ARG A 44 -3.46 3.90 6.91
N LEU A 45 -3.03 4.41 8.06
CA LEU A 45 -2.00 5.44 8.14
C LEU A 45 -0.67 4.77 8.51
N ILE A 46 0.36 4.99 7.71
CA ILE A 46 1.70 4.44 7.91
C ILE A 46 2.67 5.60 8.10
N ARG A 47 3.37 5.66 9.23
CA ARG A 47 4.42 6.67 9.45
C ARG A 47 5.67 6.29 8.67
N GLN A 48 6.35 7.29 8.09
CA GLN A 48 7.52 7.08 7.24
C GLN A 48 8.70 6.48 8.00
N ASP A 49 8.89 6.93 9.24
CA ASP A 49 9.96 6.48 10.14
C ASP A 49 9.82 5.01 10.58
N SER A 50 8.63 4.46 10.44
CA SER A 50 8.30 3.11 10.88
C SER A 50 8.40 2.09 9.75
N ILE A 51 8.60 2.53 8.51
CA ILE A 51 8.71 1.65 7.34
C ILE A 51 10.08 0.97 7.35
N MET A 52 10.05 -0.36 7.33
CA MET A 52 11.22 -1.22 7.26
C MET A 52 11.51 -1.65 5.83
N GLU A 53 10.45 -1.94 5.05
CA GLU A 53 10.56 -2.31 3.65
C GLU A 53 9.42 -1.71 2.83
N LEU A 54 9.73 -1.28 1.61
CA LEU A 54 8.76 -0.73 0.67
C LEU A 54 9.05 -1.27 -0.73
N LYS A 55 8.13 -2.06 -1.27
CA LYS A 55 8.23 -2.65 -2.60
C LYS A 55 7.10 -2.14 -3.48
N GLU A 56 7.44 -1.51 -4.60
CA GLU A 56 6.45 -1.12 -5.61
C GLU A 56 6.00 -2.36 -6.36
N THR A 57 4.70 -2.67 -6.29
CA THR A 57 4.10 -3.72 -7.10
C THR A 57 3.64 -3.10 -8.41
N VAL A 58 4.18 -3.60 -9.52
CA VAL A 58 3.71 -3.20 -10.85
C VAL A 58 2.25 -3.61 -10.94
N SER A 59 1.35 -2.65 -11.06
CA SER A 59 -0.05 -2.90 -11.38
C SER A 59 -0.08 -3.63 -12.72
N VAL A 60 -0.14 -4.96 -12.71
CA VAL A 60 -0.59 -5.70 -13.89
C VAL A 60 -2.05 -5.28 -14.01
N THR A 61 -2.29 -4.26 -14.84
CA THR A 61 -3.61 -3.96 -15.37
C THR A 61 -4.09 -5.24 -16.01
N THR A 62 -4.80 -6.06 -15.22
CA THR A 62 -5.52 -7.21 -15.74
C THR A 62 -6.65 -6.60 -16.53
N THR A 63 -6.40 -6.40 -17.82
CA THR A 63 -7.43 -6.12 -18.80
C THR A 63 -8.48 -7.20 -18.60
N LYS A 64 -9.64 -6.84 -18.03
CA LYS A 64 -10.82 -7.70 -18.08
C LYS A 64 -11.12 -7.89 -19.56
N VAL A 65 -10.62 -8.97 -20.14
CA VAL A 65 -11.12 -9.46 -21.43
C VAL A 65 -12.51 -10.00 -21.12
N SER A 66 -13.53 -9.16 -21.32
CA SER A 66 -14.91 -9.63 -21.42
C SER A 66 -15.00 -10.51 -22.66
N ILE A 67 -14.92 -11.82 -22.46
CA ILE A 67 -15.30 -12.79 -23.47
C ILE A 67 -16.82 -12.90 -23.34
N ASN A 68 -17.56 -12.19 -24.20
CA ASN A 68 -18.98 -12.43 -24.38
C ASN A 68 -19.14 -13.74 -25.18
N HIS A 69 -19.91 -14.69 -24.65
CA HIS A 69 -20.44 -15.83 -25.40
C HIS A 69 -21.95 -15.83 -25.28
#